data_AF-A0A4Y8ZLX4-F1
#
_entry.id   AF-A0A4Y8ZLX4-F1
#
_cell.length_a   1.000
_cell.length_b   1.000
_cell.length_c   1.000
_cell.angle_alpha   90.00
_cell.angle_beta   90.00
_cell.angle_gamma   90.00
#
_symmetry.space_group_name_H-M   'P 1'
#
loop_
_entity.id
_entity.type
_entity.pdbx_description
1 polymer ?
#
loop_
_entity_poly.entity_id
_entity_poly.type
_entity_poly.pdbx_seq_one_letter_code
_entity_poly.pdbx_strand_id
1 'polypeptide(L)'
;MYEIRPLTAGEVALCRGIFPDPLPYEAVRLVDGPAVNDVAEIAFRNGNGAITLRRTIYFGHDYCRDFAAADLGRRSLFAHEMTHVWQWSRLGVPRFLLRYARDLIACRGRAAAMYRYQDDPADLPFTRSRLEAQAEMVGHYQVPGHQRRALIEAKLAGTGLYGR
;
A
#
# COMPACT_ATOMS: atom_id res chain seq x y z
N MET A 1 10.61 20.24 -11.56
CA MET A 1 9.47 20.72 -10.75
C MET A 1 8.67 19.49 -10.40
N TYR A 2 8.46 19.21 -9.12
CA TYR A 2 7.71 18.02 -8.69
C TYR A 2 6.21 18.20 -8.99
N GLU A 3 5.57 17.17 -9.51
CA GLU A 3 4.12 17.18 -9.76
C GLU A 3 3.39 16.76 -8.49
N ILE A 4 2.38 17.53 -8.07
CA ILE A 4 1.50 17.19 -6.94
C ILE A 4 0.06 17.25 -7.43
N ARG A 5 -0.66 16.13 -7.35
CA ARG A 5 -2.04 16.05 -7.86
C ARG A 5 -2.98 15.27 -6.95
N PRO A 6 -4.30 15.51 -7.03
CA PRO A 6 -5.29 14.61 -6.45
C PRO A 6 -5.36 13.28 -7.25
N LEU A 7 -6.12 12.33 -6.71
CA LEU A 7 -6.49 11.12 -7.43
C LEU A 7 -7.33 11.45 -8.68
N THR A 8 -7.12 10.72 -9.77
CA THR A 8 -7.99 10.76 -10.95
C THR A 8 -9.34 10.09 -10.63
N ALA A 9 -10.36 10.34 -11.46
CA ALA A 9 -11.64 9.62 -11.33
C ALA A 9 -11.46 8.10 -11.50
N GLY A 10 -10.54 7.67 -12.37
CA GLY A 10 -10.18 6.26 -12.57
C GLY A 10 -9.54 5.66 -11.32
N GLU A 11 -8.60 6.36 -10.70
CA GLU A 11 -7.95 5.91 -9.46
C GLU A 11 -8.93 5.83 -8.28
N VAL A 12 -9.86 6.77 -8.17
CA VAL A 12 -10.94 6.71 -7.17
C VAL A 12 -11.85 5.50 -7.43
N ALA A 13 -12.27 5.29 -8.67
CA ALA A 13 -13.09 4.14 -9.04
C ALA A 13 -12.38 2.81 -8.76
N LEU A 14 -11.08 2.73 -9.08
CA LEU A 14 -10.22 1.61 -8.73
C LEU A 14 -10.22 1.37 -7.21
N CYS A 15 -9.94 2.40 -6.41
CA CYS A 15 -9.89 2.26 -4.96
C CYS A 15 -11.24 1.84 -4.35
N ARG A 16 -12.37 2.32 -4.90
CA ARG A 16 -13.71 1.90 -4.45
C ARG A 16 -14.00 0.43 -4.72
N GLY A 17 -13.35 -0.17 -5.74
CA GLY A 17 -13.38 -1.61 -5.97
C GLY A 17 -12.46 -2.41 -5.05
N ILE A 18 -11.50 -1.76 -4.38
CA ILE A 18 -10.51 -2.40 -3.49
C ILE A 18 -10.96 -2.32 -2.04
N PHE A 19 -11.26 -1.13 -1.54
CA PHE A 19 -11.44 -0.88 -0.12
C PHE A 19 -12.94 -0.91 0.25
N PRO A 20 -13.34 -1.65 1.30
CA PRO A 20 -14.74 -1.78 1.68
C PRO A 20 -15.34 -0.50 2.25
N ASP A 21 -14.51 0.31 2.92
CA ASP A 21 -14.90 1.57 3.54
C ASP A 21 -14.48 2.75 2.65
N PRO A 22 -15.30 3.79 2.51
CA PRO A 22 -14.92 4.99 1.78
C PRO A 22 -13.72 5.67 2.47
N LEU A 23 -12.66 5.90 1.71
CA LEU A 23 -11.50 6.68 2.12
C LEU A 23 -11.71 8.16 1.80
N PRO A 24 -10.97 9.08 2.45
CA PRO A 24 -11.02 10.51 2.15
C PRO A 24 -10.28 10.81 0.82
N TYR A 25 -10.81 10.31 -0.30
CA TYR A 25 -10.18 10.33 -1.62
C TYR A 25 -9.82 11.75 -2.07
N GLU A 26 -10.70 12.72 -1.83
CA GLU A 26 -10.45 14.14 -2.15
C GLU A 26 -9.26 14.75 -1.40
N ALA A 27 -8.85 14.15 -0.27
CA ALA A 27 -7.71 14.59 0.52
C ALA A 27 -6.41 13.84 0.17
N VAL A 28 -6.48 12.80 -0.68
CA VAL A 28 -5.28 12.06 -1.09
C VAL A 28 -4.49 12.86 -2.13
N ARG A 29 -3.17 12.89 -1.99
CA ARG A 29 -2.25 13.54 -2.93
C ARG A 29 -1.18 12.57 -3.40
N LEU A 30 -0.93 12.54 -4.70
CA LEU A 30 0.19 11.83 -5.29
C LEU A 30 1.27 12.83 -5.68
N VAL A 31 2.52 12.49 -5.38
CA VAL A 31 3.68 13.33 -5.61
C VAL A 31 4.69 12.56 -6.44
N ASP A 32 5.08 13.12 -7.58
CA ASP A 32 6.19 12.64 -8.40
C ASP A 32 7.50 13.14 -7.78
N GLY A 33 8.27 12.25 -7.14
CA GLY A 33 9.49 12.55 -6.38
C GLY A 33 9.24 12.93 -4.91
N PRO A 34 10.30 13.29 -4.17
CA PRO A 34 10.21 13.59 -2.73
C PRO A 34 9.65 14.99 -2.42
N ALA A 35 9.56 15.87 -3.42
CA ALA A 35 9.26 17.28 -3.24
C ALA A 35 10.18 17.94 -2.19
N VAL A 36 9.60 18.59 -1.18
CA VAL A 36 10.31 19.22 -0.05
C VAL A 36 10.18 18.38 1.23
N ASN A 37 9.93 17.07 1.10
CA ASN A 37 9.72 16.17 2.24
C ASN A 37 10.96 15.31 2.50
N ASP A 38 11.69 15.65 3.57
CA ASP A 38 12.92 14.95 3.96
C ASP A 38 12.71 13.45 4.22
N VAL A 39 11.54 13.05 4.74
CA VAL A 39 11.23 11.63 5.00
C VAL A 39 11.13 10.86 3.69
N ALA A 40 10.49 11.44 2.67
CA ALA A 40 10.42 10.84 1.34
C ALA A 40 11.80 10.79 0.67
N GLU A 41 12.60 11.85 0.79
CA GLU A 41 13.96 11.88 0.24
C GLU A 41 14.84 10.79 0.86
N ILE A 42 14.82 10.65 2.20
CA ILE A 42 15.56 9.60 2.90
C ILE A 42 15.07 8.21 2.48
N ALA A 43 13.76 8.01 2.36
CA ALA A 43 13.19 6.73 1.93
C ALA A 43 13.70 6.33 0.54
N PHE A 44 13.72 7.25 -0.42
CA PHE A 44 14.18 6.98 -1.79
C PHE A 44 15.68 6.75 -1.87
N ARG A 45 16.48 7.50 -1.09
CA ARG A 45 17.92 7.23 -0.94
C ARG A 45 18.21 5.84 -0.36
N ASN A 46 17.30 5.31 0.45
CA ASN A 46 17.38 3.96 0.99
C ASN A 46 16.77 2.88 0.06
N GLY A 47 16.40 3.24 -1.16
CA GLY A 47 15.93 2.31 -2.19
C GLY A 47 14.43 1.99 -2.15
N ASN A 48 13.62 2.75 -1.41
CA ASN A 48 12.15 2.59 -1.47
C ASN A 48 11.63 3.20 -2.77
N GLY A 49 10.74 2.50 -3.46
CA GLY A 49 10.15 3.00 -4.71
C GLY A 49 9.01 3.99 -4.51
N ALA A 50 8.29 3.86 -3.40
CA ALA A 50 7.26 4.79 -2.97
C ALA A 50 7.19 4.84 -1.43
N ILE A 51 6.53 5.86 -0.90
CA ILE A 51 6.21 5.95 0.52
C ILE A 51 4.91 6.71 0.74
N THR A 52 4.05 6.15 1.59
CA THR A 52 2.79 6.79 2.01
C THR A 52 2.91 7.43 3.39
N LEU A 53 2.80 8.75 3.41
CA LEU A 53 2.71 9.54 4.64
C LEU A 53 1.27 10.03 4.82
N ARG A 54 0.49 9.28 5.59
CA ARG A 54 -0.94 9.53 5.87
C ARG A 54 -1.81 9.50 4.61
N ARG A 55 -1.97 10.65 3.96
CA ARG A 55 -2.82 10.85 2.77
C ARG A 55 -1.99 11.32 1.57
N THR A 56 -0.67 11.42 1.71
CA THR A 56 0.22 11.80 0.63
C THR A 56 1.10 10.62 0.28
N ILE A 57 1.09 10.23 -0.99
CA ILE A 57 1.91 9.16 -1.54
C ILE A 57 2.98 9.79 -2.40
N TYR A 58 4.24 9.55 -2.05
CA TYR A 58 5.41 10.01 -2.79
C TYR A 58 5.95 8.83 -3.60
N PHE A 59 6.24 9.06 -4.88
CA PHE A 59 6.81 8.05 -5.77
C PHE A 59 8.24 8.45 -6.16
N GLY A 60 9.24 7.63 -5.81
CA GLY A 60 10.63 7.85 -6.19
C GLY A 60 10.92 7.40 -7.62
N HIS A 61 10.17 6.41 -8.10
CA HIS A 61 10.12 5.97 -9.49
C HIS A 61 8.73 5.40 -9.80
N ASP A 62 8.48 5.06 -11.07
CA ASP A 62 7.23 4.46 -11.55
C ASP A 62 5.96 5.29 -11.30
N TYR A 63 6.12 6.60 -11.07
CA TYR A 63 5.01 7.55 -11.08
C TYR A 63 4.23 7.47 -12.40
N CYS A 64 2.91 7.54 -12.30
CA CYS A 64 2.01 7.59 -13.44
C CYS A 64 1.00 8.72 -13.27
N ARG A 65 0.60 9.34 -14.38
CA ARG A 65 -0.47 10.36 -14.40
C ARG A 65 -1.85 9.77 -14.13
N ASP A 66 -2.04 8.48 -14.40
CA ASP A 66 -3.26 7.74 -14.05
C ASP A 66 -2.94 6.26 -13.79
N PHE A 67 -2.81 5.89 -12.51
CA PHE A 67 -2.48 4.53 -12.10
C PHE A 67 -3.59 3.52 -12.42
N ALA A 68 -4.83 3.97 -12.65
CA ALA A 68 -5.92 3.07 -13.04
C ALA A 68 -5.81 2.59 -14.49
N ALA A 69 -5.16 3.39 -15.35
CA ALA A 69 -4.90 3.08 -16.76
C ALA A 69 -3.46 2.56 -17.02
N ALA A 70 -2.65 2.45 -15.97
CA ALA A 70 -1.27 1.98 -16.06
C ALA A 70 -1.17 0.46 -16.22
N ASP A 71 0.05 -0.02 -16.49
CA ASP A 71 0.36 -1.45 -16.43
C ASP A 71 0.12 -2.04 -15.03
N LEU A 72 0.05 -3.37 -14.97
CA LEU A 72 -0.26 -4.11 -13.74
C LEU A 72 0.75 -3.89 -12.62
N GLY A 73 2.03 -3.62 -12.93
CA GLY A 73 3.06 -3.35 -11.94
C GLY A 73 2.80 -2.03 -11.23
N ARG A 74 2.56 -0.96 -11.99
CA ARG A 74 2.21 0.35 -11.44
C ARG A 74 0.88 0.34 -10.71
N ARG A 75 -0.11 -0.38 -11.23
CA ARG A 75 -1.41 -0.54 -10.58
C ARG A 75 -1.30 -1.32 -9.25
N SER A 76 -0.42 -2.33 -9.21
CA SER A 76 -0.08 -3.07 -7.99
C SER A 76 0.59 -2.17 -6.94
N LEU A 77 1.61 -1.39 -7.35
CA LEU A 77 2.28 -0.43 -6.47
C LEU A 77 1.31 0.62 -5.92
N PHE A 78 0.44 1.17 -6.77
CA PHE A 78 -0.58 2.13 -6.33
C PHE A 78 -1.56 1.52 -5.31
N ALA A 79 -2.02 0.28 -5.53
CA ALA A 79 -2.89 -0.42 -4.60
C ALA A 79 -2.19 -0.74 -3.25
N HIS A 80 -0.89 -1.03 -3.29
CA HIS A 80 -0.05 -1.17 -2.10
C HIS A 80 -0.05 0.12 -1.28
N GLU A 81 0.33 1.24 -1.90
CA GLU A 81 0.41 2.54 -1.22
C GLU A 81 -0.96 3.03 -0.72
N MET A 82 -2.02 2.83 -1.49
CA MET A 82 -3.39 3.14 -1.04
C MET A 82 -3.83 2.27 0.14
N THR A 83 -3.26 1.07 0.32
CA THR A 83 -3.50 0.26 1.52
C THR A 83 -2.92 0.92 2.76
N HIS A 84 -1.78 1.60 2.67
CA HIS A 84 -1.28 2.41 3.78
C HIS A 84 -2.19 3.59 4.08
N VAL A 85 -2.75 4.28 3.08
CA VAL A 85 -3.76 5.33 3.31
C VAL A 85 -4.97 4.77 4.07
N TRP A 86 -5.45 3.58 3.68
CA TRP A 86 -6.53 2.88 4.40
C TRP A 86 -6.15 2.50 5.83
N GLN A 87 -4.95 1.96 6.05
CA GLN A 87 -4.43 1.63 7.37
C GLN A 87 -4.31 2.88 8.27
N TRP A 88 -3.77 4.00 7.75
CA TRP A 88 -3.71 5.27 8.48
C TRP A 88 -5.11 5.77 8.87
N SER A 89 -6.09 5.63 7.97
CA SER A 89 -7.48 6.03 8.23
C SER A 89 -8.11 5.19 9.35
N ARG A 90 -7.89 3.87 9.36
CA ARG A 90 -8.47 2.96 10.36
C ARG A 90 -7.77 2.98 11.72
N LEU A 91 -6.45 3.05 11.71
CA LEU A 91 -5.64 2.93 12.94
C LEU A 91 -5.43 4.29 13.60
N GLY A 92 -5.41 5.37 12.82
CA GLY A 92 -4.90 6.65 13.27
C GLY A 92 -3.38 6.62 13.48
N VAL A 93 -2.81 7.79 13.75
CA VAL A 93 -1.34 7.95 13.68
C VAL A 93 -0.58 7.12 14.72
N PRO A 94 -0.92 7.18 16.02
CA PRO A 94 -0.13 6.49 17.05
C PRO A 94 -0.16 4.97 16.90
N ARG A 95 -1.32 4.39 16.56
CA ARG A 95 -1.46 2.94 16.44
C ARG A 95 -0.78 2.40 15.19
N PHE A 96 -0.83 3.14 14.08
CA PHE A 96 -0.10 2.77 12.86
C PHE A 96 1.40 2.68 13.16
N LEU A 97 1.99 3.75 13.73
CA LEU A 97 3.42 3.79 14.03
C LEU A 97 3.85 2.70 15.03
N LEU A 98 3.07 2.48 16.09
CA LEU A 98 3.34 1.42 17.06
C LEU A 98 3.32 0.03 16.41
N ARG A 99 2.35 -0.22 15.53
CA ARG A 99 2.24 -1.50 14.83
C ARG A 99 3.39 -1.70 13.84
N TYR A 100 3.71 -0.68 13.04
CA TYR A 100 4.84 -0.72 12.13
C TYR A 100 6.17 -1.00 12.87
N ALA A 101 6.40 -0.32 14.00
CA ALA A 101 7.58 -0.55 14.83
C ALA A 101 7.64 -1.99 15.38
N ARG A 102 6.52 -2.53 15.84
CA ARG A 102 6.43 -3.94 16.30
C ARG A 102 6.74 -4.92 15.17
N ASP A 103 6.19 -4.68 13.98
CA ASP A 103 6.44 -5.51 12.80
C ASP A 103 7.93 -5.49 12.41
N LEU A 104 8.56 -4.31 12.44
CA LEU A 104 9.99 -4.15 12.16
C LEU A 104 10.86 -4.86 13.21
N ILE A 105 10.54 -4.76 14.51
CA ILE A 105 11.22 -5.46 15.59
C ILE A 105 11.09 -6.98 15.42
N ALA A 106 9.89 -7.48 15.14
CA ALA A 106 9.66 -8.90 14.88
C ALA A 106 10.48 -9.40 13.68
N CYS A 107 10.68 -8.54 12.68
CA CYS A 107 11.53 -8.81 11.52
C CYS A 107 13.04 -8.59 11.79
N ARG A 108 13.44 -8.25 13.02
CA ARG A 108 14.83 -7.93 13.42
C ARG A 108 15.42 -6.78 12.58
N GLY A 109 14.62 -5.76 12.29
CA GLY A 109 15.03 -4.59 11.52
C GLY A 109 15.15 -4.82 10.00
N ARG A 110 14.83 -6.02 9.49
CA ARG A 110 14.93 -6.33 8.06
C ARG A 110 13.66 -5.92 7.33
N ALA A 111 13.70 -4.77 6.64
CA ALA A 111 12.56 -4.25 5.88
C ALA A 111 12.00 -5.27 4.87
N ALA A 112 12.85 -5.93 4.08
CA ALA A 112 12.40 -6.95 3.11
C ALA A 112 11.60 -8.10 3.74
N ALA A 113 11.84 -8.43 5.01
CA ALA A 113 11.06 -9.46 5.68
C ALA A 113 9.63 -9.00 6.00
N MET A 114 9.36 -7.70 6.12
CA MET A 114 8.02 -7.18 6.44
C MET A 114 6.99 -7.46 5.34
N TYR A 115 7.46 -7.57 4.09
CA TYR A 115 6.67 -7.84 2.89
C TYR A 115 6.38 -9.33 2.67
N ARG A 116 7.17 -10.23 3.27
CA ARG A 116 7.17 -11.67 2.95
C ARG A 116 5.99 -12.44 3.57
N TYR A 117 4.78 -12.19 3.10
CA TYR A 117 3.56 -12.88 3.55
C TYR A 117 3.53 -14.37 3.14
N GLN A 118 4.34 -14.77 2.16
CA GLN A 118 4.46 -16.16 1.72
C GLN A 118 5.10 -17.09 2.75
N ASP A 119 5.82 -16.53 3.72
CA ASP A 119 6.42 -17.29 4.82
C ASP A 119 5.50 -17.36 6.05
N ASP A 120 4.41 -16.57 6.05
CA ASP A 120 3.48 -16.56 7.17
C ASP A 120 2.68 -17.88 7.21
N PRO A 121 2.28 -18.35 8.40
CA PRO A 121 1.34 -19.45 8.52
C PRO A 121 0.11 -19.22 7.64
N ALA A 122 -0.37 -20.28 6.98
CA ALA A 122 -1.49 -20.18 6.04
C ALA A 122 -2.75 -19.65 6.74
N ASP A 123 -2.98 -20.08 7.97
CA ASP A 123 -4.09 -19.69 8.86
C ASP A 123 -3.90 -18.32 9.53
N LEU A 124 -2.75 -17.66 9.39
CA LEU A 124 -2.56 -16.31 9.92
C LEU A 124 -3.52 -15.34 9.21
N PRO A 125 -4.48 -14.71 9.92
CA PRO A 125 -5.46 -13.84 9.30
C PRO A 125 -4.82 -12.58 8.73
N PHE A 126 -5.36 -12.05 7.63
CA PHE A 126 -4.90 -10.80 7.02
C PHE A 126 -4.74 -9.67 8.04
N THR A 127 -5.71 -9.50 8.94
CA THR A 127 -5.71 -8.44 9.96
C THR A 127 -4.58 -8.57 10.97
N ARG A 128 -3.99 -9.75 11.14
CA ARG A 128 -2.84 -10.01 12.03
C ARG A 128 -1.50 -10.08 11.30
N SER A 129 -1.49 -10.12 9.97
CA SER A 129 -0.28 -9.95 9.18
C SER A 129 0.35 -8.58 9.44
N ARG A 130 1.64 -8.47 9.11
CA ARG A 130 2.39 -7.21 9.16
C ARG A 130 1.77 -6.18 8.22
N LEU A 131 1.93 -4.89 8.52
CA LEU A 131 1.32 -3.82 7.73
C LEU A 131 1.79 -3.82 6.26
N GLU A 132 3.08 -4.05 6.02
CA GLU A 132 3.62 -4.18 4.66
C GLU A 132 3.12 -5.43 3.96
N ALA A 133 3.10 -6.58 4.64
CA ALA A 133 2.51 -7.81 4.11
C ALA A 133 1.03 -7.64 3.68
N GLN A 134 0.25 -6.86 4.44
CA GLN A 134 -1.13 -6.53 4.04
C GLN A 134 -1.19 -5.72 2.74
N ALA A 135 -0.40 -4.65 2.66
CA ALA A 135 -0.33 -3.81 1.47
C ALA A 135 0.17 -4.59 0.26
N GLU A 136 1.17 -5.45 0.46
CA GLU A 136 1.76 -6.29 -0.58
C GLU A 136 0.76 -7.33 -1.10
N MET A 137 -0.06 -7.92 -0.23
CA MET A 137 -1.14 -8.82 -0.64
C MET A 137 -2.21 -8.08 -1.45
N VAL A 138 -2.58 -6.86 -1.06
CA VAL A 138 -3.55 -6.04 -1.80
C VAL A 138 -2.98 -5.63 -3.16
N GLY A 139 -1.71 -5.24 -3.24
CA GLY A 139 -1.01 -4.92 -4.48
C GLY A 139 -0.97 -6.11 -5.42
N HIS A 140 -0.44 -7.26 -4.98
CA HIS A 140 -0.37 -8.48 -5.78
C HIS A 140 -1.74 -8.97 -6.28
N TYR A 141 -2.82 -8.67 -5.56
CA TYR A 141 -4.17 -8.99 -6.02
C TYR A 141 -4.59 -8.20 -7.28
N GLN A 142 -3.90 -7.12 -7.63
CA GLN A 142 -4.11 -6.42 -8.91
C GLN A 142 -3.59 -7.20 -10.11
N VAL A 143 -2.66 -8.14 -9.91
CA VAL A 143 -2.00 -8.87 -10.99
C VAL A 143 -2.76 -10.18 -11.26
N PRO A 144 -3.46 -10.31 -12.41
CA PRO A 144 -4.09 -11.57 -12.79
C PRO A 144 -3.06 -12.67 -12.95
N GLY A 145 -3.38 -13.89 -12.50
CA GLY A 145 -2.46 -15.03 -12.60
C GLY A 145 -1.25 -14.96 -11.65
N HIS A 146 -1.22 -14.03 -10.69
CA HIS A 146 -0.16 -13.99 -9.68
C HIS A 146 0.01 -15.36 -9.00
N GLN A 147 1.25 -15.86 -8.89
CA GLN A 147 1.53 -17.22 -8.41
C GLN A 147 0.91 -17.53 -7.04
N ARG A 148 0.75 -16.50 -6.20
CA ARG A 148 0.18 -16.61 -4.84
C ARG A 148 -1.31 -16.24 -4.75
N ARG A 149 -2.02 -16.14 -5.88
CA ARG A 149 -3.42 -15.67 -5.92
C ARG A 149 -4.33 -16.43 -4.95
N ALA A 150 -4.27 -17.77 -4.95
CA ALA A 150 -5.10 -18.59 -4.07
C ALA A 150 -4.83 -18.32 -2.57
N LEU A 151 -3.56 -18.14 -2.18
CA LEU A 151 -3.20 -17.78 -0.81
C LEU A 151 -3.75 -16.41 -0.43
N ILE A 152 -3.61 -15.42 -1.32
CA ILE A 152 -4.12 -14.07 -1.10
C ILE A 152 -5.65 -14.11 -0.96
N GLU A 153 -6.35 -14.84 -1.84
CA GLU A 153 -7.82 -14.99 -1.77
C GLU A 153 -8.28 -15.59 -0.44
N ALA A 154 -7.61 -16.64 0.02
CA ALA A 154 -7.91 -17.24 1.32
C ALA A 154 -7.70 -16.25 2.47
N LYS A 155 -6.64 -15.44 2.43
CA LYS A 155 -6.37 -14.44 3.48
C LYS A 155 -7.30 -13.23 3.42
N LEU A 156 -7.76 -12.82 2.25
CA LEU A 156 -8.68 -11.69 2.06
C LEU A 156 -10.14 -12.05 2.36
N ALA A 157 -10.49 -13.32 2.45
CA ALA A 157 -11.86 -13.75 2.74
C ALA A 157 -12.40 -13.12 4.05
N GLY A 158 -13.58 -12.50 3.97
CA GLY A 158 -14.24 -11.85 5.09
C GLY A 158 -13.64 -10.50 5.50
N THR A 159 -12.70 -9.95 4.73
CA THR A 159 -12.11 -8.63 5.02
C THR A 159 -12.89 -7.47 4.40
N GLY A 160 -13.75 -7.75 3.41
CA GLY A 160 -14.40 -6.78 2.55
C GLY A 160 -13.50 -6.20 1.45
N LEU A 161 -12.18 -6.43 1.52
CA LEU A 161 -11.25 -5.99 0.46
C LEU A 161 -11.56 -6.75 -0.83
N TYR A 162 -11.65 -6.03 -1.94
CA TYR A 162 -12.09 -6.60 -3.22
C TYR A 162 -13.49 -7.24 -3.18
N GLY A 163 -14.33 -6.86 -2.21
CA GLY A 163 -15.64 -7.49 -1.99
C GLY A 163 -15.56 -8.94 -1.49
N ARG A 164 -14.44 -9.34 -0.88
CA ARG A 164 -14.19 -10.70 -0.37
C ARG A 164 -14.51 -10.88 1.11
#